data_AF-A0A960ESH5-F1
#
_entry.id   AF-A0A960ESH5-F1
#
_cell.length_a   1.000
_cell.length_b   1.000
_cell.length_c   1.000
_cell.angle_alpha   90.00
_cell.angle_beta   90.00
_cell.angle_gamma   90.00
#
_symmetry.space_group_name_H-M   'P 1'
#
loop_
_entity.id
_entity.type
_entity.pdbx_description
1 polymer ?
#
loop_
_entity_poly.entity_id
_entity_poly.type
_entity_poly.pdbx_seq_one_letter_code
_entity_poly.pdbx_strand_id
1 'polypeptide(L)'
;MFANRWSLKDRCGSCGYLFRREPGFALGAWFLNFMLLQGIYMVGGLGYIVWLSEHRGSGFLLPVLVGSVVTVVVPFFTYPHSQTTWAAIDLIMTPMELEEIVEAIDAVSPAEESGTRRVPGEE
;
A
#
# COMPACT_ATOMS: atom_id res chain seq x y z
N MET A 1 -3.78 -7.39 9.35
CA MET A 1 -3.14 -6.97 8.08
C MET A 1 -1.65 -6.69 8.27
N PHE A 2 -1.27 -5.83 9.22
CA PHE A 2 0.15 -5.54 9.51
C PHE A 2 0.72 -6.43 10.62
N ALA A 3 2.02 -6.74 10.55
CA ALA A 3 2.80 -7.39 11.60
C ALA A 3 3.37 -6.36 12.58
N ASN A 4 3.76 -5.19 12.06
CA ASN A 4 4.12 -4.00 12.82
C ASN A 4 3.86 -2.76 11.95
N ARG A 5 4.10 -1.55 12.46
CA ARG A 5 3.85 -0.31 11.72
C ARG A 5 4.61 -0.21 10.38
N TRP A 6 5.65 -1.00 10.17
CA TRP A 6 6.52 -0.97 8.98
C TRP A 6 6.41 -2.22 8.10
N SER A 7 5.74 -3.26 8.59
CA SER A 7 5.73 -4.58 7.97
C SER A 7 4.31 -5.04 7.76
N LEU A 8 3.92 -5.11 6.50
CA LEU A 8 2.73 -5.81 6.06
C LEU A 8 2.99 -7.33 6.17
N LYS A 9 2.04 -8.07 6.76
CA LYS A 9 2.09 -9.55 6.74
C LYS A 9 2.06 -10.01 5.28
N ASP A 10 2.59 -11.20 5.01
CA ASP A 10 2.51 -11.73 3.64
C ASP A 10 1.07 -12.11 3.29
N ARG A 11 0.32 -12.71 4.22
CA ARG A 11 -1.09 -13.08 4.04
C ARG A 11 -2.03 -12.39 5.03
N CYS A 12 -3.28 -12.20 4.61
CA CYS A 12 -4.38 -11.74 5.46
C CYS A 12 -4.85 -12.88 6.37
N GLY A 13 -4.90 -12.66 7.68
CA GLY A 13 -5.32 -13.69 8.64
C GLY A 13 -6.83 -13.97 8.68
N SER A 14 -7.65 -13.21 7.95
CA SER A 14 -9.11 -13.42 7.89
C SER A 14 -9.56 -14.11 6.60
N CYS A 15 -8.88 -13.85 5.48
CA CYS A 15 -9.28 -14.34 4.16
C CYS A 15 -8.14 -15.03 3.38
N GLY A 16 -6.94 -15.15 3.95
CA GLY A 16 -5.80 -15.83 3.31
C GLY A 16 -5.12 -15.08 2.16
N TYR A 17 -5.68 -13.94 1.73
CA TYR A 17 -5.16 -13.13 0.61
C TYR A 17 -3.67 -12.79 0.76
N LEU A 18 -2.88 -13.07 -0.28
CA LEU A 18 -1.46 -12.76 -0.37
C LEU A 18 -1.27 -11.31 -0.85
N PHE A 19 -0.64 -10.46 -0.03
CA PHE A 19 -0.47 -9.05 -0.36
C PHE A 19 0.57 -8.80 -1.45
N ARG A 20 1.70 -9.53 -1.42
CA ARG A 20 2.77 -9.42 -2.41
C ARG A 20 2.67 -10.56 -3.43
N ARG A 21 1.75 -10.44 -4.39
CA ARG A 21 1.53 -11.43 -5.45
C ARG A 21 2.67 -11.46 -6.46
N GLU A 22 3.13 -10.29 -6.89
CA GLU A 22 4.09 -10.16 -7.98
C GLU A 22 5.41 -9.50 -7.57
N PRO A 23 6.53 -9.88 -8.21
CA PRO A 23 7.81 -9.18 -8.09
C PRO A 23 7.70 -7.80 -8.73
N GLY A 24 7.26 -6.82 -7.95
CA GLY A 24 6.96 -5.47 -8.44
C GLY A 24 5.94 -4.72 -7.60
N PHE A 25 5.19 -5.44 -6.74
CA PHE A 25 4.18 -4.85 -5.85
C PHE A 25 4.68 -3.63 -5.05
N ALA A 26 5.93 -3.68 -4.58
CA ALA A 26 6.51 -2.58 -3.81
C ALA A 26 6.62 -1.28 -4.61
N LEU A 27 6.80 -1.35 -5.94
CA LEU A 27 6.90 -0.19 -6.82
C LEU A 27 5.59 0.62 -6.82
N GLY A 28 4.45 -0.05 -6.85
CA GLY A 28 3.15 0.63 -6.80
C GLY A 28 2.91 1.32 -5.46
N ALA A 29 3.30 0.69 -4.35
CA ALA A 29 3.25 1.33 -3.03
C ALA A 29 4.16 2.59 -2.95
N TRP A 30 5.36 2.53 -3.53
CA TRP A 30 6.24 3.70 -3.66
C TRP A 30 5.62 4.79 -4.54
N PHE A 31 5.01 4.40 -5.66
CA PHE A 31 4.35 5.33 -6.58
C PHE A 31 3.22 6.11 -5.90
N LEU A 32 2.36 5.44 -5.12
CA LEU A 32 1.30 6.11 -4.36
C LEU A 32 1.87 7.12 -3.35
N ASN A 33 2.96 6.76 -2.68
CA ASN A 33 3.61 7.65 -1.72
C ASN A 33 4.21 8.88 -2.41
N PHE A 34 4.86 8.66 -3.55
CA PHE A 34 5.41 9.72 -4.39
C PHE A 34 4.31 10.67 -4.91
N MET A 35 3.17 10.13 -5.36
CA MET A 35 2.03 10.94 -5.81
C MET A 35 1.48 11.83 -4.69
N LEU A 36 1.36 11.30 -3.47
CA LEU A 36 0.94 12.07 -2.31
C LEU A 36 1.93 13.21 -2.01
N LEU A 37 3.22 12.91 -1.98
CA LEU A 37 4.27 13.89 -1.75
C LEU A 37 4.26 14.98 -2.82
N GLN A 38 4.12 14.60 -4.09
CA GLN A 38 4.04 15.52 -5.21
C GLN A 38 2.81 16.44 -5.10
N GLY A 39 1.66 15.90 -4.67
CA GLY A 39 0.46 16.69 -4.41
C GLY A 39 0.68 17.74 -3.31
N ILE A 40 1.36 17.37 -2.22
CA ILE A 40 1.71 18.30 -1.13
C ILE A 40 2.62 19.42 -1.65
N TYR A 41 3.64 19.12 -2.45
CA TYR A 41 4.50 20.14 -3.04
C TYR A 41 3.78 21.03 -4.04
N MET A 42 2.87 20.48 -4.84
CA MET A 42 2.09 21.27 -5.78
C MET A 42 1.22 22.29 -5.04
N VAL A 43 0.46 21.84 -4.04
CA VAL A 43 -0.41 22.70 -3.22
C VAL A 43 0.42 23.70 -2.42
N GLY A 44 1.50 23.26 -1.78
CA GLY A 44 2.39 24.13 -1.00
C GLY A 44 3.10 25.17 -1.85
N GLY A 45 3.57 24.80 -3.05
CA GLY A 45 4.20 25.69 -4.01
C GLY A 45 3.23 26.75 -4.54
N LEU A 46 2.01 26.34 -4.92
CA LEU A 46 0.96 27.27 -5.33
C LEU A 46 0.59 28.24 -4.20
N GLY A 47 0.39 27.72 -2.98
CA GLY A 47 0.12 28.54 -1.81
C GLY A 47 1.24 29.55 -1.51
N TYR A 48 2.50 29.14 -1.67
CA TYR A 48 3.65 30.02 -1.51
C TYR A 48 3.69 31.13 -2.58
N ILE A 49 3.38 30.80 -3.84
CA ILE A 49 3.32 31.80 -4.92
C ILE A 49 2.24 32.86 -4.62
N VAL A 50 1.06 32.43 -4.17
CA VAL A 50 -0.02 33.34 -3.76
C VAL A 50 0.45 34.23 -2.61
N TRP A 51 1.06 33.65 -1.58
CA TRP A 51 1.57 34.42 -0.44
C TRP A 51 2.66 35.45 -0.82
N LEU A 52 3.56 35.08 -1.74
CA LEU A 52 4.61 35.96 -2.24
C LEU A 52 4.05 37.18 -3.01
N SER A 53 2.86 37.05 -3.59
CA SER A 53 2.20 38.16 -4.29
C SER A 53 1.90 39.35 -3.37
N GLU A 54 1.59 39.07 -2.10
CA GLU A 54 1.32 40.04 -1.05
C GLU A 54 2.59 40.48 -0.30
N HIS A 55 3.56 39.56 -0.14
CA HIS A 55 4.76 39.79 0.66
C HIS A 55 6.01 39.94 -0.22
N ARG A 56 6.04 40.97 -1.08
CA ARG A 56 7.17 41.17 -2.00
C ARG A 56 8.47 41.40 -1.24
N GLY A 57 9.41 40.46 -1.34
CA GLY A 57 10.73 40.53 -0.73
C GLY A 57 11.04 39.43 0.30
N SER A 58 10.08 38.55 0.59
CA SER A 58 10.34 37.37 1.41
C SER A 58 11.23 36.35 0.69
N GLY A 59 12.17 35.76 1.44
CA GLY A 59 13.13 34.80 0.92
C GLY A 59 12.63 33.35 0.95
N PHE A 60 13.28 32.50 0.16
CA PHE A 60 12.91 31.09 -0.02
C PHE A 60 13.44 30.14 1.08
N LEU A 61 14.21 30.65 2.05
CA LEU A 61 14.91 29.78 3.00
C LEU A 61 13.94 28.94 3.85
N LEU A 62 12.91 29.58 4.41
CA LEU A 62 11.93 28.89 5.26
C LEU A 62 11.13 27.82 4.49
N PRO A 63 10.50 28.11 3.33
CA PRO A 63 9.76 27.09 2.59
C PRO A 63 10.65 25.96 2.07
N VAL A 64 11.92 26.23 1.72
CA VAL A 64 12.88 25.18 1.36
C VAL A 64 13.16 24.27 2.56
N LEU A 65 13.45 24.83 3.74
CA LEU A 65 13.70 24.04 4.95
C LEU A 65 12.49 23.18 5.34
N VAL A 66 11.30 23.76 5.35
CA VAL A 66 10.04 23.02 5.62
C VAL A 66 9.84 21.95 4.55
N GLY A 67 10.03 22.29 3.28
CA GLY A 67 9.97 21.38 2.15
C GLY A 67 10.89 20.18 2.35
N SER A 68 12.16 20.39 2.70
CA SER A 68 13.12 19.30 2.92
C SER A 68 12.71 18.36 4.05
N VAL A 69 12.18 18.89 5.15
CA VAL A 69 11.66 18.07 6.26
C VAL A 69 10.46 17.24 5.79
N VAL A 70 9.53 17.85 5.04
CA VAL A 70 8.36 17.17 4.49
C VAL A 70 8.75 16.01 3.56
N THR A 71 9.82 16.15 2.77
CA THR A 71 10.32 15.09 1.85
C THR A 71 10.59 13.78 2.58
N VAL A 72 11.09 13.85 3.82
CA VAL A 72 11.48 12.67 4.58
C VAL A 72 10.35 12.22 5.49
N VAL A 73 9.73 13.17 6.20
CA VAL A 73 8.71 12.88 7.20
C VAL A 73 7.47 12.27 6.55
N VAL A 74 6.93 12.87 5.47
CA VAL A 74 5.68 12.38 4.90
C VAL A 74 5.81 10.92 4.44
N PRO A 75 6.79 10.54 3.59
CA PRO A 75 6.89 9.16 3.13
C PRO A 75 7.11 8.17 4.26
N PHE A 76 7.89 8.56 5.27
CA PHE A 76 8.12 7.74 6.45
C PHE A 76 6.80 7.40 7.16
N PHE A 77 5.90 8.37 7.34
CA PHE A 77 4.62 8.10 8.02
C PHE A 77 3.57 7.43 7.13
N THR A 78 3.59 7.68 5.82
CA THR A 78 2.53 7.26 4.89
C THR A 78 2.82 5.94 4.19
N TYR A 79 4.08 5.48 4.14
CA TYR A 79 4.48 4.26 3.44
C TYR A 79 3.66 3.00 3.82
N PRO A 80 3.36 2.74 5.12
CA PRO A 80 2.55 1.59 5.48
C PRO A 80 1.13 1.65 4.90
N HIS A 81 0.53 2.85 4.87
CA HIS A 81 -0.78 3.07 4.29
C HIS A 81 -0.75 2.88 2.77
N SER A 82 0.31 3.37 2.10
CA SER A 82 0.51 3.18 0.66
C SER A 82 0.57 1.70 0.27
N GLN A 83 1.16 0.82 1.09
CA GLN A 83 1.17 -0.61 0.82
C GLN A 83 -0.24 -1.22 0.83
N THR A 84 -1.08 -0.88 1.81
CA THR A 84 -2.47 -1.38 1.85
C THR A 84 -3.36 -0.78 0.78
N THR A 85 -3.20 0.51 0.48
CA THR A 85 -3.96 1.15 -0.58
C THR A 85 -3.57 0.55 -1.93
N TRP A 86 -2.28 0.30 -2.17
CA TRP A 86 -1.84 -0.37 -3.39
C TRP A 86 -2.39 -1.80 -3.47
N ALA A 87 -2.38 -2.58 -2.39
CA ALA A 87 -3.00 -3.91 -2.39
C ALA A 87 -4.47 -3.91 -2.80
N ALA A 88 -5.24 -2.94 -2.33
CA ALA A 88 -6.64 -2.80 -2.70
C ALA A 88 -6.81 -2.40 -4.18
N ILE A 89 -6.00 -1.46 -4.67
CA ILE A 89 -6.04 -1.03 -6.07
C ILE A 89 -5.59 -2.18 -6.99
N ASP A 90 -4.52 -2.88 -6.65
CA ASP A 90 -4.03 -4.05 -7.36
C ASP A 90 -5.11 -5.13 -7.48
N LEU A 91 -5.81 -5.44 -6.38
CA LEU A 91 -6.92 -6.40 -6.38
C LEU A 91 -8.11 -5.96 -7.25
N ILE A 92 -8.36 -4.65 -7.38
CA ILE A 92 -9.41 -4.11 -8.24
C ILE A 92 -9.01 -4.19 -9.71
N MET A 93 -7.75 -3.87 -10.04
CA MET A 93 -7.24 -3.88 -11.41
C MET A 93 -6.98 -5.30 -11.92
N THR A 94 -6.48 -6.15 -11.03
CA THR A 94 -6.12 -7.54 -11.29
C THR A 94 -6.80 -8.41 -10.24
N PRO A 95 -8.04 -8.85 -10.50
CA PRO A 95 -8.74 -9.79 -9.64
C PRO A 95 -7.91 -11.06 -9.39
N MET A 96 -8.28 -11.82 -8.36
CA MET A 96 -7.62 -13.10 -8.09
C MET A 96 -8.00 -14.13 -9.14
N GLU A 97 -7.00 -14.89 -9.59
CA GLU A 97 -7.21 -16.09 -10.39
C GLU A 97 -7.72 -17.22 -9.51
N LEU A 98 -8.29 -18.27 -10.13
CA LEU A 98 -8.91 -19.36 -9.39
C LEU A 98 -7.92 -20.08 -8.48
N GLU A 99 -6.68 -20.28 -8.95
CA GLU A 99 -5.61 -20.91 -8.20
C GLU A 99 -5.28 -20.12 -6.92
N GLU A 100 -5.24 -18.78 -7.02
CA GLU A 100 -4.94 -17.91 -5.88
C GLU A 100 -6.08 -17.88 -4.86
N ILE A 101 -7.34 -18.04 -5.31
CA ILE A 101 -8.50 -18.17 -4.44
C ILE A 101 -8.41 -19.47 -3.64
N VAL A 102 -8.08 -20.59 -4.30
CA VAL A 102 -7.90 -21.88 -3.64
C VAL A 102 -6.78 -21.81 -2.60
N GLU A 103 -5.62 -21.25 -2.98
CA GLU A 103 -4.51 -21.05 -2.04
C GLU A 103 -4.89 -20.16 -0.84
N ALA A 104 -5.69 -19.12 -1.08
CA ALA A 104 -6.18 -18.25 -0.02
C ALA A 104 -7.08 -19.02 0.95
N ILE A 105 -8.00 -19.86 0.44
CA ILE A 105 -8.88 -20.72 1.26
C ILE A 105 -8.05 -21.72 2.07
N ASP A 106 -7.11 -22.42 1.42
CA ASP A 106 -6.24 -23.40 2.08
C ASP A 106 -5.42 -22.77 3.22
N ALA A 107 -5.02 -21.51 3.05
CA ALA A 107 -4.25 -20.77 4.06
C ALA A 107 -5.07 -20.39 5.32
N VAL A 108 -6.40 -20.34 5.24
CA VAL A 108 -7.29 -20.05 6.38
C VAL A 108 -8.10 -21.27 6.84
N SER A 109 -8.12 -22.36 6.08
CA SER A 109 -8.82 -23.58 6.46
C SER A 109 -8.11 -24.25 7.66
N PRO A 110 -8.83 -24.54 8.75
CA PRO A 110 -8.28 -25.39 9.81
C PRO A 110 -7.94 -26.76 9.21
N ALA A 111 -6.84 -27.37 9.66
CA ALA A 111 -6.22 -28.57 9.08
C ALA A 111 -7.05 -29.88 9.16
N GLU A 112 -8.32 -29.88 8.75
CA GLU A 112 -9.26 -31.01 8.86
C GLU A 112 -9.56 -31.76 7.55
N GLU A 113 -8.97 -31.41 6.40
CA GLU A 113 -9.15 -32.18 5.14
C GLU A 113 -7.98 -33.14 4.80
N SER A 114 -7.14 -33.51 5.76
CA SER A 114 -6.12 -34.56 5.57
C SER A 114 -6.65 -36.00 5.77
N GLY A 115 -7.95 -36.19 6.01
CA GLY A 115 -8.53 -37.52 6.13
C GLY A 115 -10.02 -37.56 5.89
N THR A 116 -10.44 -38.36 4.90
CA THR A 116 -11.82 -38.83 4.65
C THR A 116 -12.61 -38.09 3.57
N ARG A 117 -12.22 -38.28 2.31
CA ARG A 117 -13.22 -38.57 1.27
C ARG A 117 -12.92 -39.93 0.66
N ARG A 118 -13.32 -41.00 1.36
CA ARG A 118 -13.49 -42.32 0.73
C ARG A 118 -14.61 -42.14 -0.29
N VAL A 119 -14.27 -42.14 -1.58
CA VAL A 119 -15.24 -42.36 -2.65
C VAL A 119 -15.87 -43.73 -2.38
N PRO A 120 -17.19 -43.84 -2.15
CA PRO A 120 -17.83 -45.15 -2.13
C PRO A 120 -17.66 -45.72 -3.53
N GLY A 121 -16.97 -46.86 -3.64
CA GLY A 121 -16.91 -47.61 -4.88
C GLY A 121 -18.31 -47.96 -5.34
N GLU A 122 -18.61 -47.62 -6.58
CA GLU A 122 -19.74 -48.18 -7.30
C GLU A 122 -19.30 -49.58 -7.75
N GLU A 123 -19.85 -50.61 -7.08
CA GLU A 123 -19.87 -52.01 -7.53
C GLU A 123 -20.97 -52.21 -8.58
#